data_AF-A0A9D6ESE2-F1
#
_entry.id   AF-A0A9D6ESE2-F1
#
_cell.length_a   1.000
_cell.length_b   1.000
_cell.length_c   1.000
_cell.angle_alpha   90.00
_cell.angle_beta   90.00
_cell.angle_gamma   90.00
#
_symmetry.space_group_name_H-M   'P 1'
#
loop_
_entity.id
_entity.type
_entity.pdbx_description
1 polymer ?
#
loop_
_entity_poly.entity_id
_entity_poly.type
_entity_poly.pdbx_seq_one_letter_code
_entity_poly.pdbx_strand_id
1 'polypeptide(L)'
;MGTFSKNGFTLMELIIAMTIVAILAGALLSNFFSSMAKGRDSRRKQDLEQIGKALELYYNDNRAYPTSMPAAGSSLTNTGSTVIYMQKIPKDPKTGYTYTFVAPANGGNFKLYSCLENSNDDAIIPGLTVACGGCNPCKYGISSSNTTP
;
A
#
# COMPACT_ATOMS: atom_id res chain seq x y z
N MET A 1 -53.59 -40.75 18.54
CA MET A 1 -52.86 -40.51 17.27
C MET A 1 -52.86 -39.01 17.02
N GLY A 2 -51.77 -38.31 17.38
CA GLY A 2 -51.62 -36.88 17.10
C GLY A 2 -51.02 -36.70 15.70
N THR A 3 -51.76 -36.06 14.81
CA THR A 3 -51.29 -35.72 13.45
C THR A 3 -50.39 -34.49 13.53
N PHE A 4 -49.10 -34.64 13.27
CA PHE A 4 -48.21 -33.49 13.06
C PHE A 4 -48.59 -32.78 11.77
N SER A 5 -49.14 -31.56 11.88
CA SER A 5 -49.34 -30.67 10.74
C SER A 5 -47.99 -30.39 10.10
N LYS A 6 -47.76 -30.92 8.89
CA LYS A 6 -46.58 -30.56 8.08
C LYS A 6 -46.85 -29.20 7.46
N ASN A 7 -46.49 -28.14 8.18
CA ASN A 7 -46.49 -26.79 7.64
C ASN A 7 -45.33 -26.69 6.63
N GLY A 8 -45.64 -26.77 5.34
CA GLY A 8 -44.67 -26.56 4.26
C GLY A 8 -44.41 -25.07 4.05
N PHE A 9 -43.19 -24.73 3.65
CA PHE A 9 -42.82 -23.37 3.24
C PHE A 9 -43.63 -22.92 2.01
N THR A 10 -44.08 -21.66 2.00
CA THR A 10 -44.72 -21.09 0.82
C THR A 10 -43.68 -20.66 -0.22
N LEU A 11 -44.03 -20.71 -1.50
CA LEU A 11 -43.17 -20.19 -2.58
C LEU A 11 -42.84 -18.71 -2.38
N MET A 12 -43.79 -17.93 -1.84
CA MET A 12 -43.59 -16.52 -1.53
C MET A 12 -42.55 -16.29 -0.43
N GLU A 13 -42.54 -17.10 0.64
CA GLU A 13 -41.52 -16.98 1.69
C GLU A 13 -40.11 -17.24 1.16
N LEU A 14 -39.95 -18.24 0.29
CA LEU A 14 -38.65 -18.52 -0.32
C LEU A 14 -38.20 -17.35 -1.21
N ILE A 15 -39.11 -16.78 -1.99
CA ILE A 15 -38.80 -15.64 -2.87
C ILE A 15 -38.43 -14.40 -2.04
N ILE A 16 -39.18 -14.09 -0.99
CA ILE A 16 -38.87 -12.95 -0.10
C ILE A 16 -37.50 -13.16 0.57
N ALA A 17 -37.21 -14.36 1.07
CA ALA A 17 -35.93 -14.68 1.69
C ALA A 17 -34.76 -14.49 0.73
N MET A 18 -34.85 -15.03 -0.49
CA MET A 18 -33.80 -14.87 -1.50
C MET A 18 -33.62 -13.41 -1.92
N THR A 19 -34.71 -12.64 -1.98
CA THR A 19 -34.66 -11.20 -2.30
C THR A 19 -33.90 -10.43 -1.23
N ILE A 20 -34.16 -10.69 0.05
CA ILE A 20 -33.44 -10.05 1.17
C ILE A 20 -31.94 -10.42 1.12
N VAL A 21 -31.61 -11.69 0.91
CA VAL A 21 -30.21 -12.15 0.81
C VAL A 21 -29.50 -11.48 -0.37
N ALA A 22 -30.14 -11.32 -1.52
CA ALA A 22 -29.56 -10.65 -2.69
C ALA A 22 -29.23 -9.17 -2.41
N ILE A 23 -30.12 -8.44 -1.74
CA ILE A 23 -29.90 -7.03 -1.36
C ILE A 23 -28.73 -6.92 -0.38
N LEU A 24 -28.71 -7.76 0.66
CA LEU A 24 -27.64 -7.77 1.66
C LEU A 24 -26.28 -8.14 1.04
N ALA A 25 -26.26 -9.14 0.16
CA ALA A 25 -25.03 -9.55 -0.54
C ALA A 25 -24.45 -8.40 -1.39
N GLY A 26 -25.30 -7.64 -2.09
CA GLY A 26 -24.87 -6.47 -2.86
C GLY A 26 -24.22 -5.39 -2.00
N ALA A 27 -24.79 -5.09 -0.83
CA ALA A 27 -24.26 -4.05 0.07
C ALA A 27 -22.90 -4.40 0.69
N LEU A 28 -22.59 -5.69 0.89
CA LEU A 28 -21.33 -6.13 1.47
C LEU A 28 -20.14 -5.97 0.52
N LEU A 29 -20.36 -6.07 -0.79
CA LEU A 29 -19.30 -6.04 -1.80
C LEU A 29 -18.58 -4.69 -1.86
N SER A 30 -19.30 -3.57 -1.77
CA SER A 30 -18.69 -2.23 -1.85
C SER A 30 -17.74 -1.96 -0.68
N ASN A 31 -18.16 -2.31 0.54
CA ASN A 31 -17.34 -2.17 1.74
C ASN A 31 -16.11 -3.09 1.71
N PHE A 32 -16.26 -4.29 1.15
CA PHE A 32 -15.16 -5.24 1.02
C PHE A 32 -14.02 -4.71 0.14
N PHE A 33 -14.34 -4.15 -1.04
CA PHE A 33 -13.32 -3.57 -1.93
C PHE A 33 -12.61 -2.37 -1.30
N SER A 34 -13.34 -1.51 -0.58
CA SER A 34 -12.76 -0.37 0.15
C SER A 34 -11.80 -0.83 1.25
N SER A 35 -12.18 -1.86 2.02
CA SER A 35 -11.33 -2.43 3.07
C SER A 35 -10.05 -3.04 2.52
N MET A 36 -10.13 -3.77 1.40
CA MET A 36 -8.93 -4.28 0.71
C MET A 36 -8.02 -3.16 0.21
N ALA A 37 -8.57 -2.05 -0.31
CA ALA A 37 -7.79 -0.89 -0.73
C ALA A 37 -7.03 -0.27 0.47
N LYS A 38 -7.72 -0.06 1.60
CA LYS A 38 -7.10 0.43 2.84
C LYS A 38 -5.99 -0.51 3.36
N GLY A 39 -6.19 -1.82 3.26
CA GLY A 39 -5.17 -2.81 3.62
C GLY A 39 -3.91 -2.69 2.75
N ARG A 40 -4.08 -2.54 1.43
CA ARG A 40 -2.94 -2.31 0.51
C ARG A 40 -2.26 -0.96 0.76
N ASP A 41 -3.03 0.09 1.05
CA ASP A 41 -2.49 1.41 1.40
C ASP A 41 -1.68 1.38 2.70
N SER A 42 -2.18 0.69 3.74
CA SER A 42 -1.43 0.45 4.97
C SER A 42 -0.12 -0.29 4.68
N ARG A 43 -0.15 -1.30 3.81
CA ARG A 43 1.06 -2.02 3.40
C ARG A 43 2.07 -1.11 2.71
N ARG A 44 1.63 -0.25 1.77
CA ARG A 44 2.49 0.73 1.09
C ARG A 44 3.16 1.69 2.08
N LYS A 45 2.42 2.19 3.06
CA LYS A 45 2.98 3.07 4.10
C LYS A 45 4.08 2.36 4.91
N GLN A 46 3.80 1.14 5.36
CA GLN A 46 4.77 0.32 6.09
C GLN A 46 6.01 -0.03 5.24
N ASP A 47 5.82 -0.32 3.96
CA ASP A 47 6.91 -0.62 3.03
C ASP A 47 7.83 0.60 2.86
N LEU A 48 7.26 1.80 2.69
CA LEU A 48 8.00 3.06 2.66
C LEU A 48 8.79 3.30 3.95
N GLU A 49 8.16 3.13 5.12
CA GLU A 49 8.84 3.27 6.41
C GLU A 49 10.01 2.29 6.58
N GLN A 50 9.85 1.03 6.14
CA GLN A 50 10.92 0.04 6.19
C GLN A 50 12.09 0.43 5.27
N ILE A 51 11.79 0.90 4.05
CA ILE A 51 12.82 1.40 3.13
C ILE A 51 13.51 2.62 3.75
N GLY A 52 12.76 3.56 4.32
CA GLY A 52 13.30 4.72 5.02
C GLY A 52 14.30 4.33 6.11
N LYS A 53 13.93 3.38 6.99
CA LYS A 53 14.85 2.85 8.02
C LYS A 53 16.12 2.24 7.42
N ALA A 54 16.00 1.49 6.33
CA ALA A 54 17.16 0.91 5.65
C ALA A 54 18.07 1.99 5.02
N LEU A 55 17.48 3.07 4.50
CA LEU A 55 18.23 4.23 3.98
C LEU A 55 18.96 4.98 5.10
N GLU A 56 18.36 5.12 6.28
CA GLU A 56 19.01 5.71 7.46
C GLU A 56 20.21 4.85 7.92
N LEU A 57 20.07 3.51 7.93
CA LEU A 57 21.19 2.61 8.19
C LEU A 57 22.30 2.77 7.15
N TYR A 58 21.94 2.87 5.86
CA TYR A 58 22.90 3.14 4.78
C TYR A 58 23.64 4.46 5.03
N TYR A 59 22.92 5.52 5.41
CA TYR A 59 23.52 6.83 5.68
C TYR A 59 24.47 6.80 6.89
N ASN A 60 24.15 6.04 7.94
CA ASN A 60 25.00 5.94 9.11
C ASN A 60 26.40 5.39 8.78
N ASP A 61 26.49 4.44 7.86
CA ASP A 61 27.75 3.84 7.43
C ASP A 61 28.46 4.66 6.35
N ASN A 62 27.70 5.21 5.39
CA ASN A 62 28.26 5.82 4.18
C ASN A 62 28.34 7.35 4.22
N ARG A 63 27.71 7.97 5.22
CA ARG A 63 27.55 9.44 5.35
C ARG A 63 26.87 10.11 4.15
N ALA A 64 26.18 9.32 3.33
CA ALA A 64 25.39 9.77 2.19
C ALA A 64 24.31 8.73 1.90
N TYR A 65 23.15 9.15 1.41
CA TYR A 65 22.14 8.26 0.83
C TYR A 65 22.54 7.79 -0.57
N PRO A 66 22.00 6.65 -1.03
CA PRO A 66 22.28 6.17 -2.39
C PRO A 66 21.75 7.13 -3.46
N THR A 67 22.44 7.22 -4.59
CA THR A 67 22.05 8.04 -5.75
C THR A 67 20.90 7.42 -6.56
N SER A 68 20.61 6.15 -6.35
CA SER A 68 19.49 5.45 -6.98
C SER A 68 19.05 4.29 -6.10
N MET A 69 17.77 3.91 -6.21
CA MET A 69 17.24 2.75 -5.53
C MET A 69 17.35 1.52 -6.44
N PRO A 70 17.75 0.35 -5.92
CA PRO A 70 17.63 -0.91 -6.66
C PRO A 70 16.16 -1.21 -6.99
N ALA A 71 15.94 -2.04 -8.01
CA ALA A 71 14.60 -2.49 -8.37
C ALA A 71 13.93 -3.27 -7.24
N ALA A 72 12.59 -3.26 -7.20
CA ALA A 72 11.84 -4.08 -6.26
C ALA A 72 12.21 -5.58 -6.42
N GLY A 73 12.35 -6.26 -5.29
CA GLY A 73 12.85 -7.64 -5.25
C GLY A 73 14.37 -7.76 -5.06
N SER A 74 15.14 -6.72 -5.34
CA SER A 74 16.59 -6.68 -5.08
C SER A 74 16.90 -6.24 -3.65
N SER A 75 18.11 -6.51 -3.20
CA SER A 75 18.65 -6.03 -1.93
C SER A 75 19.19 -4.61 -2.03
N LEU A 76 19.03 -3.81 -0.97
CA LEU A 76 19.76 -2.56 -0.78
C LEU A 76 21.11 -2.86 -0.14
N THR A 77 22.18 -2.62 -0.89
CA THR A 77 23.57 -2.86 -0.46
C THR A 77 24.43 -1.65 -0.79
N ASN A 78 25.57 -1.54 -0.14
CA ASN A 78 26.61 -0.60 -0.57
C ASN A 78 27.45 -1.23 -1.70
N THR A 79 27.71 -0.46 -2.76
CA THR A 79 28.48 -0.90 -3.93
C THR A 79 29.87 -1.38 -3.50
N GLY A 80 30.18 -2.65 -3.78
CA GLY A 80 31.48 -3.24 -3.42
C GLY A 80 31.59 -3.71 -1.96
N SER A 81 30.50 -3.67 -1.18
CA SER A 81 30.44 -4.18 0.19
C SER A 81 29.52 -5.40 0.30
N THR A 82 29.77 -6.26 1.29
CA THR A 82 28.90 -7.39 1.65
C THR A 82 27.77 -6.97 2.60
N VAL A 83 27.75 -5.70 3.05
CA VAL A 83 26.73 -5.20 3.98
C VAL A 83 25.40 -5.02 3.24
N ILE A 84 24.35 -5.64 3.78
CA ILE A 84 22.98 -5.58 3.28
C ILE A 84 22.12 -4.80 4.26
N TYR A 85 21.60 -3.66 3.84
CA TYR A 85 20.72 -2.80 4.65
C TYR A 85 19.26 -3.22 4.56
N MET A 86 18.86 -3.84 3.44
CA MET A 86 17.57 -4.47 3.26
C MET A 86 17.70 -5.62 2.28
N GLN A 87 17.23 -6.81 2.67
CA GLN A 87 17.34 -8.03 1.86
C GLN A 87 16.50 -7.97 0.60
N LYS A 88 15.31 -7.37 0.68
CA LYS A 88 14.37 -7.31 -0.42
C LYS A 88 13.56 -6.04 -0.37
N ILE A 89 13.72 -5.20 -1.39
CA ILE A 89 12.88 -4.02 -1.58
C ILE A 89 11.45 -4.48 -1.90
N PRO A 90 10.46 -4.06 -1.11
CA PRO A 90 9.08 -4.42 -1.37
C PRO A 90 8.58 -3.80 -2.68
N LYS A 91 7.61 -4.48 -3.29
CA LYS A 91 6.91 -4.03 -4.49
C LYS A 91 5.52 -3.55 -4.10
N ASP A 92 4.99 -2.61 -4.88
CA ASP A 92 3.61 -2.18 -4.73
C ASP A 92 2.65 -3.39 -4.78
N PRO A 93 1.76 -3.58 -3.79
CA PRO A 93 0.96 -4.80 -3.66
C PRO A 93 -0.11 -4.96 -4.75
N LYS A 94 -0.41 -3.91 -5.53
CA LYS A 94 -1.40 -3.95 -6.62
C LYS A 94 -0.75 -4.03 -7.98
N THR A 95 0.23 -3.16 -8.23
CA THR A 95 0.83 -2.96 -9.56
C THR A 95 2.14 -3.73 -9.73
N GLY A 96 2.81 -4.07 -8.63
CA GLY A 96 4.12 -4.72 -8.66
C GLY A 96 5.29 -3.78 -8.99
N TYR A 97 5.04 -2.48 -9.18
CA TYR A 97 6.10 -1.50 -9.41
C TYR A 97 6.96 -1.25 -8.16
N THR A 98 8.20 -0.81 -8.39
CA THR A 98 9.06 -0.24 -7.35
C THR A 98 8.52 1.12 -6.92
N TYR A 99 8.63 1.43 -5.64
CA TYR A 99 8.29 2.76 -5.11
C TYR A 99 9.19 3.84 -5.71
N THR A 100 8.64 5.04 -5.89
CA THR A 100 9.39 6.14 -6.50
C THR A 100 10.38 6.70 -5.48
N PHE A 101 11.66 6.62 -5.81
CA PHE A 101 12.74 7.22 -5.05
C PHE A 101 13.25 8.45 -5.81
N VAL A 102 13.26 9.60 -5.14
CA VAL A 102 13.92 10.80 -5.65
C VAL A 102 15.26 10.92 -4.93
N ALA A 103 16.31 10.76 -5.71
CA ALA A 103 17.68 10.80 -5.23
C ALA A 103 18.05 12.18 -4.71
N PRO A 104 18.90 12.27 -3.67
CA PRO A 104 19.48 13.54 -3.27
C PRO A 104 20.41 14.10 -4.34
N ALA A 105 20.43 15.43 -4.46
CA ALA A 105 21.45 16.12 -5.26
C ALA A 105 22.87 15.91 -4.69
N ASN A 106 23.02 15.86 -3.36
CA ASN A 106 24.31 15.85 -2.66
C ASN A 106 24.46 14.70 -1.64
N GLY A 107 23.67 13.62 -1.74
CA GLY A 107 23.65 12.54 -0.74
C GLY A 107 23.02 12.88 0.62
N GLY A 108 22.54 14.11 0.85
CA GLY A 108 22.13 14.57 2.18
C GLY A 108 20.67 14.33 2.58
N ASN A 109 19.79 13.99 1.64
CA ASN A 109 18.37 13.74 1.90
C ASN A 109 17.81 12.61 1.03
N PHE A 110 16.59 12.17 1.29
CA PHE A 110 15.85 11.34 0.34
C PHE A 110 14.37 11.69 0.39
N LYS A 111 13.67 11.37 -0.71
CA LYS A 111 12.21 11.34 -0.73
C LYS A 111 11.74 10.05 -1.39
N LEU A 112 10.76 9.41 -0.76
CA LEU A 112 10.09 8.22 -1.25
C LEU A 112 8.62 8.53 -1.44
N TYR A 113 8.05 8.09 -2.55
CA TYR A 113 6.65 8.31 -2.86
C TYR A 113 5.94 7.02 -3.26
N SER A 114 4.64 7.00 -2.96
CA SER A 114 3.73 5.93 -3.32
C SER A 114 2.37 6.49 -3.74
N CYS A 115 1.62 5.65 -4.44
CA CYS A 115 0.20 5.82 -4.65
C CYS A 115 -0.58 5.47 -3.38
N LEU A 116 -1.77 6.07 -3.23
CA LEU A 116 -2.81 5.60 -2.33
C LEU A 116 -4.10 5.41 -3.12
N GLU A 117 -4.82 4.31 -2.83
CA GLU A 117 -6.09 4.00 -3.46
C GLU A 117 -7.24 4.73 -2.77
N ASN A 118 -7.22 4.81 -1.44
CA ASN A 118 -8.17 5.60 -0.68
C ASN A 118 -7.89 7.09 -0.86
N SER A 119 -8.77 7.80 -1.58
CA SER A 119 -8.66 9.25 -1.78
C SER A 119 -9.06 10.09 -0.55
N ASN A 120 -9.62 9.46 0.50
CA ASN A 120 -9.99 10.11 1.75
C ASN A 120 -9.03 9.71 2.89
N ASP A 121 -7.78 9.40 2.56
CA ASP A 121 -6.77 9.05 3.57
C ASP A 121 -6.09 10.32 4.08
N ASP A 122 -6.04 10.50 5.40
CA ASP A 122 -5.48 11.70 6.03
C ASP A 122 -3.98 11.88 5.79
N ALA A 123 -3.28 10.83 5.36
CA ALA A 123 -1.86 10.89 5.02
C ALA A 123 -1.62 11.43 3.59
N ILE A 124 -2.66 11.74 2.83
CA ILE A 124 -2.49 12.30 1.47
C ILE A 124 -1.79 13.66 1.55
N ILE A 125 -0.74 13.80 0.74
CA ILE A 125 -0.01 15.05 0.57
C ILE A 125 -0.56 15.76 -0.67
N PRO A 126 -1.25 16.91 -0.51
CA PRO A 126 -1.79 17.64 -1.65
C PRO A 126 -0.67 18.33 -2.44
N GLY A 127 -0.87 18.47 -3.76
CA GLY A 127 0.03 19.24 -4.62
C GLY A 127 1.32 18.54 -5.05
N LEU A 128 1.44 17.22 -4.81
CA LEU A 128 2.53 16.44 -5.38
C LEU A 128 2.47 16.47 -6.92
N THR A 129 3.64 16.65 -7.55
CA THR A 129 3.81 16.61 -9.01
C THR A 129 4.65 15.41 -9.47
N VAL A 130 5.13 14.61 -8.53
CA VAL A 130 5.97 13.44 -8.78
C VAL A 130 5.10 12.30 -9.33
N ALA A 131 5.59 11.63 -10.37
CA ALA A 131 4.93 10.44 -10.91
C ALA A 131 5.38 9.17 -10.16
N CYS A 132 4.40 8.32 -9.85
CA CYS A 132 4.60 6.99 -9.30
C CYS A 132 4.30 5.93 -10.37
N GLY A 133 4.92 4.76 -10.29
CA GLY A 133 4.69 3.69 -11.28
C GLY A 133 3.21 3.33 -11.49
N GLY A 134 2.40 3.43 -10.43
CA GLY A 134 0.97 3.12 -10.47
C GLY A 134 0.01 4.32 -10.52
N CYS A 135 0.50 5.56 -10.47
CA CYS A 135 -0.34 6.76 -10.44
C CYS A 135 0.46 8.03 -10.75
N ASN A 136 -0.18 9.03 -11.34
CA ASN A 136 0.40 10.34 -11.56
C ASN A 136 -0.64 11.43 -11.25
N PRO A 137 -0.44 12.28 -10.22
CA PRO A 137 0.70 12.29 -9.30
C PRO A 137 0.63 11.22 -8.21
N CYS A 138 1.76 10.99 -7.54
CA CYS A 138 1.83 10.30 -6.26
C CYS A 138 0.92 10.99 -5.22
N LYS A 139 0.44 10.25 -4.22
CA LYS A 139 -0.44 10.79 -3.17
C LYS A 139 0.17 10.77 -1.77
N TYR A 140 1.19 9.96 -1.55
CA TYR A 140 1.84 9.80 -0.25
C TYR A 140 3.34 9.75 -0.43
N GLY A 141 4.07 10.19 0.59
CA GLY A 141 5.51 10.06 0.62
C GLY A 141 6.09 10.22 2.02
N ILE A 142 7.33 9.78 2.16
CA ILE A 142 8.16 10.02 3.33
C ILE A 142 9.50 10.61 2.87
N SER A 143 10.21 11.24 3.78
CA SER A 143 11.50 11.84 3.51
C SER A 143 12.43 11.67 4.70
N SER A 144 13.72 11.89 4.48
CA SER A 144 14.70 12.03 5.57
C SER A 144 14.25 13.09 6.57
N SER A 145 14.67 12.95 7.83
CA SER A 145 14.34 13.85 8.95
C SER A 145 14.59 15.35 8.72
N ASN A 146 15.42 15.70 7.74
CA ASN A 146 15.79 17.09 7.40
C ASN A 146 14.97 17.69 6.25
N THR A 147 14.01 16.97 5.67
CA THR A 147 13.19 17.47 4.55
C THR A 147 11.73 17.05 4.71
N THR A 148 10.82 17.78 4.07
CA THR A 148 9.43 17.37 3.91
C THR A 148 9.22 16.68 2.56
N PRO A 149 8.35 15.65 2.49
CA PRO A 149 8.07 14.94 1.24
C PRO A 149 7.40 15.87 0.22
#